data_AF-A0A1F4DZZ7-F1
#
_entry.id   AF-A0A1F4DZZ7-F1
#
_cell.length_a   1.000
_cell.length_b   1.000
_cell.length_c   1.000
_cell.angle_alpha   90.00
_cell.angle_beta   90.00
_cell.angle_gamma   90.00
#
_symmetry.space_group_name_H-M   'P 1'
#
loop_
_entity.id
_entity.type
_entity.pdbx_description
1 polymer ?
#
loop_
_entity_poly.entity_id
_entity_poly.type
_entity_poly.pdbx_seq_one_letter_code
_entity_poly.pdbx_strand_id
1 'polypeptide(L)'
;MFGNGCQNRPQQGAAEPDYAPTATVKDLMLSLIDPSADVVWEAVTTVVTDQGIVEKAPKTEEEWIAARHGALRLVEATNLLMVPGRHVARPGEKSEAPGVELEPEEMDALISKDIPGWIARAKSLREAGLEALQAIDAKDAPKLFEVGERIELACENCHSNYWYPNQVLPPGYGPAKTQ
;
A
#
# COMPACT_ATOMS: atom_id res chain seq x y z
N MET A 1 14.06 -40.32 -42.25
CA MET A 1 13.19 -40.60 -41.10
C MET A 1 13.56 -39.64 -39.97
N PHE A 2 12.90 -38.50 -39.88
CA PHE A 2 13.14 -37.49 -38.84
C PHE A 2 11.93 -37.45 -37.92
N GLY A 3 12.05 -38.04 -36.73
CA GLY A 3 11.04 -37.97 -35.69
C GLY A 3 11.29 -36.75 -34.78
N ASN A 4 10.57 -35.67 -35.02
CA ASN A 4 10.45 -34.55 -34.09
C ASN A 4 9.44 -34.92 -32.99
N GLY A 5 9.93 -35.40 -31.86
CA GLY A 5 9.13 -35.58 -30.65
C GLY A 5 9.29 -34.38 -29.73
N CYS A 6 8.35 -33.43 -29.78
CA CYS A 6 8.15 -32.48 -28.69
C CYS A 6 7.75 -33.26 -27.43
N GLN A 7 8.67 -33.39 -26.48
CA GLN A 7 8.35 -33.93 -25.16
C GLN A 7 7.61 -32.86 -24.36
N ASN A 8 6.30 -33.03 -24.23
CA ASN A 8 5.47 -32.34 -23.24
C ASN A 8 6.00 -32.69 -21.83
N ARG A 9 6.74 -31.77 -21.19
CA ARG A 9 6.87 -31.81 -19.74
C ARG A 9 5.54 -31.36 -19.14
N PRO A 10 4.94 -32.13 -18.20
CA PRO A 10 3.81 -31.63 -17.44
C PRO A 10 4.28 -30.39 -16.67
N GLN A 11 3.61 -29.27 -16.93
CA GLN A 11 3.73 -28.05 -16.14
C GLN A 11 3.29 -28.42 -14.72
N GLN A 12 4.24 -28.55 -13.80
CA GLN A 12 3.92 -28.62 -12.38
C GLN A 12 3.20 -27.32 -12.03
N GLY A 13 1.89 -27.41 -11.78
CA GLY A 13 1.14 -26.30 -11.22
C GLY A 13 1.85 -25.85 -9.95
N ALA A 14 1.98 -24.53 -9.77
CA ALA A 14 2.56 -23.98 -8.56
C ALA A 14 1.84 -24.61 -7.36
N ALA A 15 2.59 -25.18 -6.42
CA ALA A 15 2.02 -25.70 -5.19
C ALA A 15 1.23 -24.59 -4.49
N GLU A 16 0.03 -24.90 -3.99
CA GLU A 16 -0.73 -23.95 -3.18
C GLU A 16 0.12 -23.55 -1.96
N PRO A 17 0.14 -22.26 -1.59
CA PRO A 17 0.93 -21.84 -0.45
C PRO A 17 0.42 -22.47 0.86
N ASP A 18 1.34 -22.99 1.68
CA ASP A 18 1.05 -23.60 3.00
C ASP A 18 0.54 -22.60 4.06
N TYR A 19 0.34 -21.32 3.70
CA TYR A 19 -0.13 -20.26 4.57
C TYR A 19 -1.57 -19.84 4.24
N ALA A 20 -2.42 -19.81 5.26
CA ALA A 20 -3.78 -19.29 5.17
C ALA A 20 -3.88 -17.88 5.80
N PRO A 21 -4.49 -16.90 5.13
CA PRO A 21 -4.70 -15.57 5.70
C PRO A 21 -5.64 -15.65 6.90
N THR A 22 -5.23 -15.09 8.05
CA THR A 22 -6.09 -14.93 9.23
C THR A 22 -6.80 -13.57 9.23
N ALA A 23 -6.05 -12.50 8.94
CA ALA A 23 -6.56 -11.13 8.89
C ALA A 23 -7.28 -10.83 7.56
N THR A 24 -8.27 -9.94 7.57
CA THR A 24 -8.82 -9.36 6.33
C THR A 24 -7.92 -8.25 5.79
N VAL A 25 -8.19 -7.71 4.60
CA VAL A 25 -7.48 -6.51 4.13
C VAL A 25 -7.72 -5.35 5.09
N LYS A 26 -8.97 -5.15 5.53
CA LYS A 26 -9.34 -4.13 6.52
C LYS A 26 -8.55 -4.29 7.82
N ASP A 27 -8.41 -5.51 8.34
CA ASP A 27 -7.59 -5.78 9.52
C ASP A 27 -6.12 -5.37 9.30
N LEU A 28 -5.56 -5.67 8.12
CA LEU A 28 -4.17 -5.29 7.78
C LEU A 28 -4.00 -3.78 7.64
N MET A 29 -4.94 -3.10 7.01
CA MET A 29 -4.90 -1.63 6.87
C MET A 29 -4.89 -0.98 8.25
N LEU A 30 -5.88 -1.29 9.07
CA LEU A 30 -6.06 -0.67 10.38
C LEU A 30 -4.99 -1.04 11.41
N SER A 31 -4.45 -2.26 11.34
CA SER A 31 -3.56 -2.77 12.40
C SER A 31 -2.08 -2.69 12.07
N LEU A 32 -1.72 -2.66 10.78
CA LEU A 32 -0.33 -2.76 10.34
C LEU A 32 0.06 -1.66 9.36
N ILE A 33 -0.73 -1.41 8.32
CA ILE A 33 -0.31 -0.53 7.23
C ILE A 33 -0.46 0.94 7.64
N ASP A 34 -1.67 1.37 7.99
CA ASP A 34 -1.98 2.75 8.38
C ASP A 34 -1.10 3.22 9.55
N PRO A 35 -1.03 2.51 10.70
CA PRO A 35 -0.19 2.95 11.81
C PRO A 35 1.32 2.92 11.49
N SER A 36 1.76 2.10 10.52
CA SER A 36 3.17 2.12 10.11
C SER A 36 3.47 3.29 9.17
N ALA A 37 2.53 3.63 8.29
CA ALA A 37 2.61 4.82 7.44
C ALA A 37 2.59 6.10 8.29
N ASP A 38 1.72 6.17 9.30
CA ASP A 38 1.66 7.29 10.25
C ASP A 38 3.01 7.52 10.94
N VAL A 39 3.69 6.46 11.40
CA VAL A 39 5.03 6.58 12.00
C VAL A 39 6.04 7.19 11.03
N VAL A 40 5.95 6.86 9.74
CA VAL A 40 6.84 7.42 8.71
C VAL A 40 6.49 8.87 8.40
N TRP A 41 5.20 9.19 8.21
CA TRP A 41 4.74 10.54 7.93
C TRP A 41 4.98 11.50 9.09
N GLU A 42 4.68 11.08 10.33
CA GLU A 42 4.85 11.91 11.51
C GLU A 42 6.32 12.13 11.91
N ALA A 43 7.24 11.35 11.33
CA ALA A 43 8.67 11.56 11.50
C ALA A 43 9.13 12.88 10.86
N VAL A 44 8.49 13.31 9.77
CA VAL A 44 8.82 14.54 9.03
C VAL A 44 7.57 15.35 8.69
N THR A 45 7.37 16.49 9.35
CA THR A 45 6.18 17.31 9.12
C THR A 45 6.51 18.79 9.01
N THR A 46 5.70 19.49 8.23
CA THR A 46 5.75 20.95 8.11
C THR A 46 4.45 21.51 8.66
N VAL A 47 4.53 22.29 9.74
CA VAL A 47 3.36 22.85 10.41
C VAL A 47 3.40 24.36 10.29
N VAL A 48 2.30 24.95 9.81
CA VAL A 48 2.10 26.41 9.84
C VAL A 48 1.55 26.79 11.20
N THR A 49 2.28 27.61 11.93
CA THR A 49 1.88 28.17 13.23
C THR A 49 1.66 29.68 13.10
N ASP A 50 1.14 30.31 14.16
CA ASP A 50 1.08 31.76 14.30
C ASP A 50 2.47 32.43 14.30
N GLN A 51 3.54 31.65 14.55
CA GLN A 51 4.93 32.10 14.57
C GLN A 51 5.68 31.83 13.25
N GLY A 52 5.04 31.19 12.27
CA GLY A 52 5.64 30.85 10.97
C GLY A 52 5.63 29.36 10.67
N ILE A 53 6.52 28.91 9.78
CA ILE A 53 6.63 27.51 9.38
C ILE A 53 7.59 26.79 10.34
N VAL A 54 7.12 25.71 10.96
CA VAL A 54 7.94 24.82 11.81
C VAL A 54 8.10 23.47 11.11
N GLU A 55 9.34 23.10 10.83
CA GLU A 55 9.70 21.79 10.31
C GLU A 55 10.09 20.86 11.46
N LYS A 56 9.46 19.68 11.49
CA LYS A 56 9.79 18.56 12.39
C LYS A 56 10.54 17.51 11.59
N ALA A 57 11.62 17.01 12.15
CA ALA A 57 12.40 15.90 11.61
C ALA A 57 13.10 15.16 12.77
N PRO A 58 13.51 13.89 12.59
CA PRO A 58 14.23 13.15 13.64
C PRO A 58 15.60 13.79 13.91
N LYS A 59 15.92 14.01 15.18
CA LYS A 59 17.14 14.65 15.67
C LYS A 59 18.03 13.69 16.46
N THR A 60 17.44 12.68 17.10
CA THR A 60 18.19 11.67 17.85
C THR A 60 18.23 10.33 17.15
N GLU A 61 19.18 9.48 17.55
CA GLU A 61 19.28 8.11 17.04
C GLU A 61 18.00 7.31 17.31
N GLU A 62 17.42 7.48 18.50
CA GLU A 62 16.19 6.81 18.91
C GLU A 62 15.01 7.19 18.01
N GLU A 63 14.91 8.46 17.62
CA GLU A 63 13.87 8.94 16.70
C GLU A 63 14.06 8.36 15.28
N TRP A 64 15.30 8.31 14.78
CA TRP A 64 15.61 7.66 13.50
C TRP A 64 15.30 6.16 13.53
N ILE A 65 15.64 5.47 14.62
CA ILE A 65 15.32 4.04 14.81
C ILE A 65 13.80 3.83 14.84
N ALA A 66 13.05 4.70 15.50
CA ALA A 66 11.59 4.64 15.53
C ALA A 66 10.99 4.77 14.12
N ALA A 67 11.43 5.77 13.35
CA ALA A 67 11.02 5.95 11.95
C ALA A 67 11.36 4.71 11.10
N ARG A 68 12.58 4.16 11.28
CA ARG A 68 13.05 2.96 10.60
C ARG A 68 12.17 1.74 10.87
N HIS A 69 11.78 1.54 12.12
CA HIS A 69 10.87 0.47 12.50
C HIS A 69 9.50 0.62 11.85
N GLY A 70 8.96 1.83 11.77
CA GLY A 70 7.72 2.12 11.02
C GLY A 70 7.85 1.76 9.54
N ALA A 71 8.90 2.26 8.88
CA ALA A 71 9.14 1.98 7.46
C ALA A 71 9.29 0.49 7.16
N LEU A 72 10.02 -0.26 7.99
CA LEU A 72 10.15 -1.72 7.84
C LEU A 72 8.82 -2.44 7.99
N ARG A 73 8.00 -2.06 8.98
CA ARG A 73 6.67 -2.65 9.16
C ARG A 73 5.78 -2.36 7.98
N LEU A 74 5.79 -1.14 7.44
CA LEU A 74 5.04 -0.76 6.25
C LEU A 74 5.46 -1.62 5.05
N VAL A 75 6.76 -1.71 4.77
CA VAL A 75 7.29 -2.52 3.65
C VAL A 75 6.89 -3.98 3.78
N GLU A 76 7.05 -4.59 4.95
CA GLU A 76 6.70 -6.01 5.12
C GLU A 76 5.18 -6.25 5.14
N ALA A 77 4.40 -5.33 5.71
CA ALA A 77 2.95 -5.45 5.76
C ALA A 77 2.32 -5.41 4.36
N THR A 78 2.88 -4.65 3.42
CA THR A 78 2.41 -4.63 2.02
C THR A 78 2.48 -6.00 1.35
N ASN A 79 3.43 -6.86 1.73
CA ASN A 79 3.50 -8.23 1.21
C ASN A 79 2.27 -9.06 1.62
N LEU A 80 1.70 -8.77 2.78
CA LEU A 80 0.54 -9.50 3.30
C LEU A 80 -0.73 -9.24 2.48
N LEU A 81 -0.84 -8.08 1.82
CA LEU A 81 -1.92 -7.75 0.89
C LEU A 81 -1.91 -8.64 -0.35
N MET A 82 -0.74 -9.16 -0.76
CA MET A 82 -0.58 -9.99 -1.95
C MET A 82 -0.82 -11.49 -1.69
N VAL A 83 -1.09 -11.88 -0.43
CA VAL A 83 -1.40 -13.27 -0.08
C VAL A 83 -2.77 -13.64 -0.67
N PRO A 84 -2.86 -14.72 -1.48
CA PRO A 84 -4.11 -15.13 -2.10
C PRO A 84 -5.15 -15.59 -1.07
N GLY A 85 -6.44 -15.47 -1.43
CA GLY A 85 -7.55 -15.92 -0.59
C GLY A 85 -7.90 -15.00 0.59
N ARG A 86 -7.35 -13.78 0.63
CA ARG A 86 -7.68 -12.79 1.65
C ARG A 86 -8.91 -11.98 1.23
N HIS A 87 -9.93 -11.97 2.09
CA HIS A 87 -11.11 -11.13 1.93
C HIS A 87 -10.88 -9.70 2.39
N VAL A 88 -11.60 -8.75 1.80
CA VAL A 88 -11.53 -7.33 2.15
C VAL A 88 -11.97 -7.09 3.60
N ALA A 89 -13.11 -7.63 4.02
CA ALA A 89 -13.66 -7.47 5.37
C ALA A 89 -14.24 -8.79 5.89
N ARG A 90 -14.61 -8.85 7.18
CA ARG A 90 -15.24 -10.06 7.74
C ARG A 90 -16.69 -10.19 7.23
N PRO A 91 -17.27 -11.41 7.21
CA PRO A 91 -18.65 -11.58 6.80
C PRO A 91 -19.62 -10.69 7.59
N GLY A 92 -20.41 -9.88 6.88
CA GLY A 92 -21.38 -8.96 7.47
C GLY A 92 -20.85 -7.59 7.90
N GLU A 93 -19.54 -7.35 7.78
CA GLU A 93 -18.98 -6.00 7.92
C GLU A 93 -19.37 -5.13 6.73
N LYS A 94 -19.38 -3.81 6.97
CA LYS A 94 -19.75 -2.79 5.99
C LYS A 94 -18.57 -1.88 5.69
N SER A 95 -18.65 -1.20 4.55
CA SER A 95 -17.76 -0.07 4.27
C SER A 95 -17.86 1.00 5.38
N GLU A 96 -16.76 1.70 5.62
CA GLU A 96 -16.71 2.84 6.55
C GLU A 96 -17.50 4.05 6.02
N ALA A 97 -17.67 4.15 4.69
CA ALA A 97 -18.44 5.19 4.02
C ALA A 97 -19.41 4.63 2.96
N PRO A 98 -20.50 3.93 3.36
CA PRO A 98 -21.44 3.33 2.43
C PRO A 98 -22.03 4.34 1.44
N GLY A 99 -21.96 4.01 0.15
CA GLY A 99 -22.46 4.84 -0.95
C GLY A 99 -21.43 5.84 -1.50
N VAL A 100 -20.31 6.04 -0.79
CA VAL A 100 -19.11 6.70 -1.33
C VAL A 100 -18.12 5.63 -1.77
N GLU A 101 -17.88 4.67 -0.89
CA GLU A 101 -17.12 3.46 -1.15
C GLU A 101 -18.05 2.31 -1.55
N LEU A 102 -17.49 1.35 -2.28
CA LEU A 102 -18.11 0.05 -2.53
C LEU A 102 -18.33 -0.73 -1.23
N GLU A 103 -19.26 -1.68 -1.22
CA GLU A 103 -19.36 -2.64 -0.12
C GLU A 103 -18.27 -3.72 -0.22
N PRO A 104 -17.86 -4.37 0.89
CA PRO A 104 -16.75 -5.32 0.88
C PRO A 104 -16.86 -6.44 -0.16
N GLU A 105 -18.07 -7.00 -0.38
CA GLU A 105 -18.28 -8.02 -1.40
C GLU A 105 -18.08 -7.51 -2.83
N GLU A 106 -18.38 -6.23 -3.08
CA GLU A 106 -18.13 -5.58 -4.36
C GLU A 106 -16.64 -5.32 -4.57
N MET A 107 -15.93 -4.90 -3.51
CA MET A 107 -14.47 -4.76 -3.51
C MET A 107 -13.78 -6.09 -3.78
N ASP A 108 -14.16 -7.17 -3.07
CA ASP A 108 -13.66 -8.54 -3.30
C ASP A 108 -13.85 -8.97 -4.75
N ALA A 109 -15.04 -8.72 -5.31
CA ALA A 109 -15.36 -9.06 -6.69
C ALA A 109 -14.54 -8.26 -7.70
N LEU A 110 -14.22 -7.01 -7.40
CA LEU A 110 -13.39 -6.15 -8.25
C LEU A 110 -11.91 -6.56 -8.20
N ILE A 111 -11.37 -6.77 -7.00
CA ILE A 111 -10.00 -7.25 -6.78
C ILE A 111 -9.81 -8.61 -7.47
N SER A 112 -10.76 -9.53 -7.32
CA SER A 112 -10.69 -10.86 -7.95
C SER A 112 -10.61 -10.82 -9.48
N LYS A 113 -11.17 -9.77 -10.10
CA LYS A 113 -11.11 -9.55 -11.57
C LYS A 113 -9.80 -8.91 -12.01
N ASP A 114 -9.06 -8.27 -11.09
CA ASP A 114 -7.86 -7.49 -11.36
C ASP A 114 -6.73 -7.81 -10.37
N ILE A 115 -6.49 -9.09 -10.11
CA ILE A 115 -5.38 -9.55 -9.27
C ILE A 115 -4.01 -8.98 -9.71
N PRO A 116 -3.68 -8.90 -11.02
CA PRO A 116 -2.43 -8.27 -11.45
C PRO A 116 -2.34 -6.78 -11.07
N GLY A 117 -3.41 -6.00 -11.22
CA GLY A 117 -3.46 -4.60 -10.82
C GLY A 117 -3.34 -4.44 -9.31
N TRP A 118 -4.01 -5.29 -8.54
CA TRP A 118 -3.94 -5.31 -7.07
C TRP A 118 -2.50 -5.51 -6.59
N ILE A 119 -1.83 -6.54 -7.14
CA ILE A 119 -0.43 -6.85 -6.84
C ILE A 119 0.49 -5.68 -7.24
N ALA A 120 0.27 -5.08 -8.41
CA ALA A 120 1.09 -3.97 -8.88
C ALA A 120 1.00 -2.75 -7.95
N ARG A 121 -0.22 -2.43 -7.46
CA ARG A 121 -0.46 -1.31 -6.54
C ARG A 121 0.12 -1.57 -5.16
N ALA A 122 -0.04 -2.77 -4.62
CA ALA A 122 0.62 -3.19 -3.38
C ALA A 122 2.16 -3.08 -3.48
N LYS A 123 2.74 -3.47 -4.62
CA LYS A 123 4.18 -3.30 -4.88
C LYS A 123 4.60 -1.83 -4.97
N SER A 124 3.78 -0.97 -5.57
CA SER A 124 4.07 0.47 -5.63
C SER A 124 4.18 1.07 -4.22
N LEU A 125 3.29 0.71 -3.30
CA LEU A 125 3.37 1.15 -1.90
C LEU A 125 4.62 0.59 -1.21
N ARG A 126 4.93 -0.69 -1.46
CA ARG A 126 6.17 -1.32 -0.95
C ARG A 126 7.42 -0.58 -1.43
N GLU A 127 7.47 -0.20 -2.70
CA GLU A 127 8.59 0.52 -3.31
C GLU A 127 8.76 1.91 -2.69
N ALA A 128 7.67 2.67 -2.51
CA ALA A 128 7.71 3.93 -1.77
C ALA A 128 8.20 3.76 -0.32
N GLY A 129 7.76 2.70 0.38
CA GLY A 129 8.25 2.36 1.71
C GLY A 129 9.75 2.01 1.74
N LEU A 130 10.28 1.37 0.70
CA LEU A 130 11.71 1.10 0.57
C LEU A 130 12.52 2.37 0.36
N GLU A 131 12.00 3.33 -0.42
CA GLU A 131 12.63 4.64 -0.57
C GLU A 131 12.65 5.41 0.76
N ALA A 132 11.57 5.32 1.55
CA ALA A 132 11.53 5.91 2.89
C ALA A 132 12.59 5.28 3.79
N LEU A 133 12.71 3.95 3.76
CA LEU A 133 13.73 3.22 4.52
C LEU A 133 15.15 3.65 4.11
N GLN A 134 15.42 3.86 2.82
CA GLN A 134 16.70 4.36 2.34
C GLN A 134 16.99 5.79 2.83
N ALA A 135 16.00 6.69 2.78
CA ALA A 135 16.13 8.04 3.30
C ALA A 135 16.39 8.05 4.82
N ILE A 136 15.69 7.18 5.56
CA ILE A 136 15.88 6.99 7.00
C ILE A 136 17.28 6.47 7.33
N ASP A 137 17.75 5.43 6.63
CA ASP A 137 19.08 4.86 6.83
C ASP A 137 20.19 5.89 6.51
N ALA A 138 19.94 6.79 5.55
CA ALA A 138 20.82 7.90 5.22
C ALA A 138 20.66 9.13 6.15
N LYS A 139 19.68 9.12 7.06
CA LYS A 139 19.26 10.28 7.87
C LYS A 139 18.94 11.53 7.05
N ASP A 140 18.35 11.34 5.88
CA ASP A 140 17.98 12.40 4.94
C ASP A 140 16.52 12.81 5.16
N ALA A 141 16.30 13.76 6.08
CA ALA A 141 14.97 14.25 6.42
C ALA A 141 14.25 14.96 5.25
N PRO A 142 14.91 15.85 4.46
CA PRO A 142 14.31 16.39 3.26
C PRO A 142 13.84 15.30 2.29
N LYS A 143 14.66 14.27 2.06
CA LYS A 143 14.26 13.18 1.18
C LYS A 143 13.10 12.37 1.75
N LEU A 144 13.10 12.11 3.05
CA LEU A 144 12.00 11.40 3.71
C LEU A 144 10.68 12.17 3.56
N PHE A 145 10.71 13.50 3.64
CA PHE A 145 9.54 14.35 3.43
C PHE A 145 9.01 14.23 1.99
N GLU A 146 9.87 14.28 0.98
CA GLU A 146 9.49 14.06 -0.42
C GLU A 146 8.87 12.67 -0.65
N VAL A 147 9.41 11.63 0.00
CA VAL A 147 8.88 10.26 -0.14
C VAL A 147 7.47 10.15 0.45
N GLY A 148 7.11 10.99 1.42
CA GLY A 148 5.76 11.04 1.98
C GLY A 148 4.66 11.19 0.91
N GLU A 149 4.89 12.05 -0.09
CA GLU A 149 3.96 12.24 -1.23
C GLU A 149 3.85 10.97 -2.09
N ARG A 150 4.96 10.23 -2.27
CA ARG A 150 4.94 8.97 -3.04
C ARG A 150 4.17 7.88 -2.33
N ILE A 151 4.28 7.81 -1.01
CA ILE A 151 3.48 6.89 -0.19
C ILE A 151 1.99 7.25 -0.33
N GLU A 152 1.64 8.53 -0.16
CA GLU A 152 0.26 9.01 -0.31
C GLU A 152 -0.32 8.66 -1.68
N LEU A 153 0.42 8.96 -2.75
CA LEU A 153 0.00 8.64 -4.11
C LEU A 153 -0.20 7.13 -4.31
N ALA A 154 0.65 6.28 -3.70
CA ALA A 154 0.49 4.84 -3.77
C ALA A 154 -0.78 4.36 -3.04
N CYS A 155 -1.08 4.94 -1.88
CA CYS A 155 -2.32 4.69 -1.13
C CYS A 155 -3.55 5.09 -1.95
N GLU A 156 -3.61 6.34 -2.41
CA GLU A 156 -4.74 6.86 -3.19
C GLU A 156 -4.93 6.09 -4.51
N ASN A 157 -3.85 5.75 -5.20
CA ASN A 157 -3.93 4.98 -6.44
C ASN A 157 -4.45 3.56 -6.18
N CYS A 158 -4.23 2.97 -5.00
CA CYS A 158 -4.85 1.70 -4.65
C CYS A 158 -6.35 1.88 -4.35
N HIS A 159 -6.68 2.80 -3.44
CA HIS A 159 -8.04 3.00 -2.95
C HIS A 159 -8.99 3.50 -4.05
N SER A 160 -8.55 4.41 -4.90
CA SER A 160 -9.33 4.89 -6.06
C SER A 160 -9.60 3.81 -7.10
N ASN A 161 -8.97 2.64 -7.04
CA ASN A 161 -9.25 1.54 -7.97
C ASN A 161 -10.14 0.46 -7.35
N TYR A 162 -10.22 0.35 -6.03
CA TYR A 162 -10.93 -0.76 -5.36
C TYR A 162 -11.94 -0.33 -4.29
N TRP A 163 -11.73 0.79 -3.60
CA TRP A 163 -12.66 1.31 -2.59
C TRP A 163 -13.68 2.26 -3.21
N TYR A 164 -13.22 3.25 -3.96
CA TYR A 164 -14.08 4.29 -4.56
C TYR A 164 -13.80 4.51 -6.06
N PRO A 165 -13.86 3.46 -6.89
CA PRO A 165 -13.57 3.55 -8.33
C PRO A 165 -14.51 4.44 -9.13
N ASN A 166 -15.68 4.76 -8.55
CA ASN A 166 -16.69 5.60 -9.18
C ASN A 166 -16.70 7.02 -8.61
N GLN A 167 -15.67 7.42 -7.83
CA GLN A 167 -15.61 8.76 -7.28
C GLN A 167 -15.66 9.83 -8.38
N VAL A 168 -16.50 10.85 -8.18
CA VAL A 168 -16.56 12.01 -9.05
C VAL A 168 -15.80 13.14 -8.37
N LEU A 169 -14.57 13.36 -8.81
CA LEU A 169 -13.73 14.42 -8.29
C LEU A 169 -14.18 15.78 -8.83
N PRO A 170 -14.11 16.86 -8.01
CA PRO A 170 -14.33 18.21 -8.49
C PRO A 170 -13.39 18.57 -9.64
N PRO A 171 -13.78 19.49 -10.55
CA PRO A 171 -12.91 19.94 -11.63
C PRO A 171 -11.54 20.40 -11.09
N GLY A 172 -10.46 19.83 -11.64
CA GLY A 172 -9.08 20.15 -11.25
C GLY A 172 -8.43 19.18 -10.26
N TYR A 173 -9.17 18.19 -9.73
CA TYR A 173 -8.64 17.22 -8.76
C TYR A 173 -8.52 15.78 -9.32
N GLY A 174 -8.87 15.54 -10.58
CA GLY A 174 -8.74 14.22 -11.22
C GLY A 174 -7.29 13.83 -11.52
N PRO A 175 -7.00 12.54 -11.77
CA PRO A 175 -5.65 12.08 -12.08
C PRO A 175 -5.08 12.89 -13.24
N ALA A 176 -3.84 13.37 -13.08
CA ALA A 176 -3.16 14.12 -14.12
C ALA A 176 -3.20 13.29 -15.41
N LYS A 177 -3.79 13.85 -16.48
CA LYS A 177 -3.76 13.21 -17.80
C LYS A 177 -2.28 13.10 -18.20
N THR A 178 -1.76 11.88 -18.24
CA THR A 178 -0.48 11.59 -18.88
C THR A 178 -0.56 12.06 -20.33
N GLN A 179 0.30 13.01 -20.70
CA GLN A 179 0.59 13.32 -22.10
C GLN A 179 1.43 12.21 -22.73
#